data_AF-A0A936ZDH2-F1
#
_entry.id   AF-A0A936ZDH2-F1
#
_cell.length_a   1.000
_cell.length_b   1.000
_cell.length_c   1.000
_cell.angle_alpha   90.00
_cell.angle_beta   90.00
_cell.angle_gamma   90.00
#
_symmetry.space_group_name_H-M   'P 1'
#
loop_
_entity.id
_entity.type
_entity.pdbx_description
1 polymer ?
#
loop_
_entity_poly.entity_id
_entity_poly.type
_entity_poly.pdbx_seq_one_letter_code
_entity_poly.pdbx_strand_id
1 'polypeptide(L)'
;YRLTEHLGLPTFFCDPHAPWQKGGIGNAIGRLRRRLPRKADLATLAQLELVALVESYNTTPRKCLAFRTPHEIFSTIINRVAPQP
;
A
#
# COMPACT_ATOMS: atom_id res chain seq x y z
N TYR A 1 14.74 -3.03 13.92
CA TYR A 1 15.45 -2.21 14.92
C TYR A 1 15.76 -0.82 14.40
N ARG A 2 16.53 -0.63 13.31
CA ARG A 2 16.86 0.73 12.80
C ARG A 2 15.67 1.68 12.63
N LEU A 3 14.55 1.23 12.04
CA LEU A 3 13.35 2.07 11.88
C LEU A 3 12.68 2.44 13.22
N THR A 4 12.69 1.52 14.18
CA THR A 4 12.14 1.75 15.53
C THR A 4 13.00 2.74 16.31
N GLU A 5 14.33 2.62 16.21
CA GLU A 5 15.26 3.53 16.89
C GLU A 5 15.15 4.96 16.35
N HIS A 6 15.06 5.13 15.03
CA HIS A 6 15.03 6.46 14.42
C HIS A 6 13.66 7.12 14.39
N LEU A 7 12.58 6.34 14.24
CA LEU A 7 11.22 6.88 14.05
C LEU A 7 10.27 6.59 15.23
N GLY A 8 10.70 5.83 16.24
CA GLY A 8 9.84 5.41 17.35
C GLY A 8 8.71 4.45 16.94
N LEU A 9 8.75 3.92 15.71
CA LEU A 9 7.67 3.10 15.16
C LEU A 9 7.87 1.61 15.45
N PRO A 10 6.83 0.89 15.93
CA PRO A 10 6.91 -0.55 16.09
C PRO A 10 7.08 -1.22 14.72
N THR A 11 8.05 -2.13 14.62
CA THR A 11 8.30 -2.91 13.39
C THR A 11 7.86 -4.35 13.57
N PHE A 12 7.18 -4.89 12.55
CA PHE A 12 6.66 -6.25 12.54
C PHE A 12 7.27 -7.04 11.37
N PHE A 13 7.54 -8.32 11.58
CA PHE A 13 8.01 -9.26 10.56
C PHE A 13 7.03 -10.42 10.44
N CYS A 14 6.96 -11.03 9.25
CA CYS A 14 6.26 -12.29 9.09
C CYS A 14 7.10 -13.43 9.70
N ASP A 15 6.42 -14.39 10.31
CA ASP A 15 7.04 -15.60 10.84
C ASP A 15 7.63 -16.45 9.70
N PRO A 16 8.75 -17.15 9.94
CA PRO A 16 9.30 -18.11 9.00
C PRO A 16 8.24 -19.14 8.59
N HIS A 17 8.22 -19.51 7.31
CA HIS A 17 7.25 -20.46 6.74
C HIS A 17 5.77 -20.06 6.88
N ALA A 18 5.46 -18.77 7.15
CA ALA A 18 4.10 -18.25 7.23
C ALA A 18 3.74 -17.27 6.08
N PRO A 19 3.73 -17.71 4.80
CA PRO A 19 3.50 -16.82 3.66
C PRO A 19 2.13 -16.13 3.67
N TRP A 20 1.13 -16.70 4.35
CA TRP A 20 -0.22 -16.13 4.47
C TRP A 20 -0.23 -14.78 5.21
N GLN A 21 0.73 -14.53 6.11
CA GLN A 21 0.85 -13.23 6.81
C GLN A 21 1.20 -12.07 5.86
N LYS A 22 1.67 -12.38 4.63
CA LYS A 22 1.96 -11.39 3.57
C LYS A 22 0.86 -11.31 2.50
N GLY A 23 -0.24 -12.06 2.64
CA GLY A 23 -1.26 -12.19 1.58
C GLY A 23 -1.79 -10.84 1.06
N GLY A 24 -2.05 -9.89 1.96
CA GLY A 24 -2.51 -8.54 1.59
C GLY A 24 -1.49 -7.75 0.76
N ILE A 25 -0.21 -7.80 1.14
CA ILE A 25 0.88 -7.11 0.43
C ILE A 25 1.05 -7.69 -0.98
N GLY A 26 1.01 -9.01 -1.11
CA GLY A 26 1.09 -9.68 -2.42
C GLY A 26 -0.05 -9.26 -3.35
N ASN A 27 -1.27 -9.17 -2.82
CA ASN A 27 -2.43 -8.69 -3.58
C ASN A 27 -2.25 -7.23 -4.05
N ALA A 28 -1.77 -6.36 -3.15
CA ALA A 28 -1.53 -4.95 -3.45
C ALA A 28 -0.47 -4.74 -4.54
N ILE A 29 0.69 -5.39 -4.40
CA ILE A 29 1.77 -5.37 -5.41
C ILE A 29 1.26 -5.89 -6.76
N GLY A 30 0.52 -7.00 -6.75
CA GLY A 30 -0.06 -7.58 -7.95
C GLY A 30 -0.95 -6.58 -8.69
N ARG A 31 -1.81 -5.83 -7.97
CA ARG A 31 -2.67 -4.79 -8.56
C ARG A 31 -1.88 -3.60 -9.09
N LEU A 32 -0.92 -3.08 -8.32
CA LEU A 32 -0.05 -1.98 -8.73
C LEU A 32 0.68 -2.30 -10.04
N ARG A 33 1.18 -3.54 -10.19
CA ARG A 33 1.96 -3.95 -11.35
C ARG A 33 1.15 -4.41 -12.56
N ARG A 34 -0.19 -4.48 -12.51
CA ARG A 34 -1.02 -5.03 -13.62
C ARG A 34 -0.82 -4.34 -14.96
N ARG A 35 -0.57 -3.03 -14.95
CA ARG A 35 -0.41 -2.21 -16.16
C ARG A 35 1.04 -2.13 -16.62
N LEU A 36 1.98 -2.67 -15.84
CA LEU A 36 3.39 -2.64 -16.16
C LEU A 36 3.81 -3.92 -16.88
N PRO A 37 4.79 -3.85 -17.79
CA PRO A 37 5.48 -5.04 -18.29
C PRO A 37 5.99 -5.90 -17.14
N ARG A 38 5.98 -7.23 -17.32
CA ARG A 38 6.37 -8.19 -16.26
C ARG A 38 7.75 -7.89 -15.66
N LYS A 39 8.70 -7.44 -16.50
CA LYS A 39 10.08 -7.09 -16.14
C LYS A 39 10.34 -5.58 -16.13
N ALA A 40 9.30 -4.76 -15.92
CA ALA A 40 9.49 -3.31 -15.80
C ALA A 40 10.42 -3.00 -14.63
N ASP A 41 11.45 -2.20 -14.92
CA ASP A 41 12.27 -1.54 -13.92
C ASP A 41 11.48 -0.35 -13.37
N LEU A 42 11.25 -0.33 -12.07
CA LEU A 42 10.51 0.75 -11.41
C LEU A 42 11.38 1.99 -11.24
N ALA A 43 12.71 1.84 -11.22
CA ALA A 43 13.63 2.96 -11.06
C ALA A 43 13.68 3.87 -12.29
N THR A 44 13.27 3.36 -13.46
CA THR A 44 13.25 4.12 -14.72
C THR A 44 11.91 4.81 -14.98
N LEU A 45 10.88 4.56 -14.15
CA LEU A 45 9.58 5.19 -14.33
C LEU A 45 9.67 6.69 -14.01
N ALA A 46 9.04 7.51 -14.84
CA ALA A 46 8.93 8.93 -14.55
C ALA A 46 8.06 9.13 -13.30
N GLN A 47 8.37 10.16 -12.50
CA GLN A 47 7.63 10.45 -11.28
C GLN A 47 6.12 10.60 -11.54
N LEU A 48 5.74 11.21 -12.65
CA LEU A 48 4.34 11.37 -13.06
C LEU A 48 3.64 10.03 -13.32
N GLU A 49 4.34 9.06 -13.94
CA GLU A 49 3.80 7.72 -14.17
C GLU A 49 3.58 6.98 -12.86
N LEU A 50 4.52 7.11 -11.92
CA LEU A 50 4.40 6.52 -10.58
C LEU A 50 3.20 7.09 -9.82
N VAL A 51 3.03 8.42 -9.86
CA VAL A 51 1.88 9.10 -9.24
C VAL A 51 0.57 8.62 -9.86
N ALA A 52 0.47 8.58 -11.19
CA ALA A 52 -0.73 8.11 -11.87
C ALA A 52 -1.06 6.64 -11.53
N LEU A 53 -0.03 5.79 -11.36
CA LEU A 53 -0.20 4.39 -10.98
C LEU A 53 -0.74 4.25 -9.55
N VAL A 54 -0.21 5.04 -8.61
CA VAL A 54 -0.68 5.09 -7.21
C VAL A 54 -2.09 5.65 -7.13
N GLU A 55 -2.39 6.72 -7.86
CA GLU A 55 -3.72 7.32 -7.93
C GLU A 55 -4.74 6.33 -8.46
N SER A 56 -4.45 5.66 -9.58
CA SER A 56 -5.31 4.62 -10.13
C SER A 56 -5.55 3.48 -9.14
N TYR A 57 -4.52 3.06 -8.39
CA TYR A 57 -4.66 2.04 -7.37
C TYR A 57 -5.59 2.47 -6.22
N ASN A 58 -5.43 3.70 -5.74
CA ASN A 58 -6.17 4.26 -4.61
C ASN A 58 -7.62 4.65 -4.95
N THR A 59 -7.90 4.94 -6.22
CA THR A 59 -9.24 5.29 -6.73
C THR A 59 -10.00 4.09 -7.31
N THR A 60 -9.39 2.89 -7.37
CA THR A 60 -10.10 1.69 -7.85
C THR A 60 -11.02 1.12 -6.75
N PRO A 61 -12.34 1.00 -6.99
CA PRO A 61 -13.30 0.34 -6.08
C PRO A 61 -12.87 -1.07 -5.64
N ARG A 62 -13.13 -1.41 -4.38
CA ARG A 62 -12.86 -2.75 -3.84
C ARG A 62 -14.14 -3.40 -3.32
N LYS A 63 -14.42 -4.63 -3.76
CA LYS A 63 -15.55 -5.42 -3.25
C LYS A 63 -15.52 -5.58 -1.72
N CYS A 64 -14.33 -5.77 -1.13
CA CYS A 64 -14.16 -5.86 0.32
C CYS A 64 -14.45 -4.55 1.08
N LEU A 65 -14.56 -3.42 0.37
CA LEU A 65 -14.91 -2.10 0.93
C LEU A 65 -16.35 -1.69 0.55
N ALA A 66 -17.21 -2.66 0.23
CA ALA A 66 -18.55 -2.40 -0.33
C ALA A 66 -18.50 -1.52 -1.59
N PHE A 67 -17.53 -1.80 -2.47
CA PHE A 67 -17.28 -1.05 -3.71
C PHE A 67 -16.88 0.42 -3.53
N ARG A 68 -16.49 0.83 -2.33
CA ARG A 68 -15.78 2.10 -2.11
C ARG A 68 -14.30 2.00 -2.48
N THR A 69 -13.68 3.14 -2.71
CA THR A 69 -12.25 3.22 -3.02
C THR A 69 -11.42 3.22 -1.73
N PRO A 70 -10.17 2.71 -1.77
CA PRO A 70 -9.24 2.86 -0.66
C PRO A 70 -9.09 4.31 -0.19
N HIS A 71 -9.06 5.26 -1.13
CA HIS A 71 -8.96 6.68 -0.83
C HIS A 71 -10.16 7.19 -0.01
N GLU A 72 -11.40 6.88 -0.44
CA GLU A 72 -12.62 7.25 0.29
C GLU A 72 -12.61 6.74 1.73
N ILE A 73 -12.32 5.45 1.92
CA ILE A 73 -12.29 4.85 3.25
C ILE A 73 -11.19 5.47 4.10
N PHE A 74 -9.99 5.65 3.55
CA PHE A 74 -8.87 6.23 4.27
C PHE A 74 -9.18 7.65 4.76
N SER A 75 -9.78 8.48 3.91
CA SER A 75 -10.21 9.84 4.26
C SER A 75 -11.24 9.87 5.41
N THR A 76 -12.04 8.82 5.60
CA THR A 76 -12.94 8.73 6.77
C THR A 76 -12.23 8.34 8.08
N ILE A 77 -11.06 7.71 7.99
CA ILE A 77 -10.32 7.18 9.15
C ILE A 77 -9.25 8.16 9.62
N ILE A 78 -8.59 8.87 8.70
CA ILE A 78 -7.50 9.81 9.02
C ILE A 78 -7.94 10.87 10.05
N ASN A 79 -9.18 11.36 9.96
CA ASN A 79 -9.72 12.34 10.90
C ASN A 79 -10.15 11.74 12.25
N ARG A 80 -10.24 10.41 12.36
CA ARG A 80 -10.54 9.70 13.63
C ARG A 80 -9.28 9.40 14.43
N VAL A 81 -8.14 9.30 13.75
CA VAL A 81 -6.83 9.07 14.34
C VAL A 81 -6.08 10.40 14.32
N ALA A 82 -6.57 11.38 15.07
CA ALA A 82 -5.75 12.56 15.35
C ALA A 82 -4.43 12.08 15.99
N PRO A 83 -3.26 12.62 15.58
CA PRO A 83 -2.05 12.38 16.35
C PRO A 83 -2.31 12.93 17.76
N GLN A 84 -2.32 12.05 18.76
CA GLN A 84 -2.27 12.50 20.15
C GLN A 84 -1.00 13.35 20.30
N PRO A 85 -1.08 14.49 21.00
CA PRO A 85 0.03 15.43 21.11
C PRO A 85 1.30 14.79 21.70
#